data_AF-A0AAP8GEJ4-F1
#
_entry.id   AF-A0AAP8GEJ4-F1
#
_cell.length_a   1.000
_cell.length_b   1.000
_cell.length_c   1.000
_cell.angle_alpha   90.00
_cell.angle_beta   90.00
_cell.angle_gamma   90.00
#
_symmetry.space_group_name_H-M   'P 1'
#
loop_
_entity.id
_entity.type
_entity.pdbx_description
1 polymer ?
#
loop_
_entity_poly.entity_id
_entity_poly.type
_entity_poly.pdbx_seq_one_letter_code
_entity_poly.pdbx_strand_id
1 'polypeptide(L)'
;RYNSSRGTGNTRSTSLSYSTVWRGITFSINWAKNDLLTSHKWKVDRKLSVCISVPLSLGDENQIYASSQMSRSGEQGNNYQVSLSGQNSGGVWWDVATNIT
;
A
#
# COMPACT_ATOMS: atom_id res chain seq x y z
N ARG A 1 -11.60 17.54 1.74
CA ARG A 1 -12.65 17.36 0.71
C ARG A 1 -11.95 17.10 -0.61
N TYR A 2 -11.89 15.85 -1.06
CA TYR A 2 -11.31 15.53 -2.37
C TYR A 2 -12.40 15.72 -3.43
N ASN A 3 -12.24 16.73 -4.29
CA ASN A 3 -13.12 16.96 -5.42
C ASN A 3 -12.88 15.85 -6.46
N SER A 4 -13.84 14.94 -6.57
CA SER A 4 -13.94 13.98 -7.66
C SER A 4 -14.52 14.67 -8.89
N SER A 5 -13.69 15.44 -9.60
CA SER A 5 -14.02 15.81 -10.98
C SER A 5 -14.02 14.53 -11.81
N ARG A 6 -15.22 13.99 -12.08
CA ARG A 6 -15.48 12.87 -13.00
C ARG A 6 -14.86 13.20 -14.35
N GLY A 7 -13.68 12.66 -14.61
CA GLY A 7 -13.11 12.60 -15.95
C GLY A 7 -13.90 11.58 -16.76
N THR A 8 -14.55 12.06 -17.81
CA THR A 8 -15.26 11.31 -18.86
C THR A 8 -14.27 10.54 -19.75
N GLY A 9 -13.33 9.81 -19.16
CA GLY A 9 -12.32 9.02 -19.85
C GLY A 9 -12.61 7.53 -19.68
N ASN A 10 -12.51 6.76 -20.76
CA ASN A 10 -12.41 5.31 -20.66
C ASN A 10 -11.19 4.96 -19.80
N THR A 11 -11.41 4.31 -18.65
CA THR A 11 -10.37 3.82 -17.76
C THR A 11 -10.18 2.32 -17.96
N ARG A 12 -8.93 1.88 -18.02
CA ARG A 12 -8.58 0.45 -17.96
C ARG A 12 -7.63 0.23 -16.81
N SER A 13 -8.00 -0.66 -15.90
CA SER A 13 -7.16 -1.01 -14.75
C SER A 13 -6.89 -2.50 -14.76
N THR A 14 -5.64 -2.87 -14.55
CA THR A 14 -5.21 -4.26 -14.37
C THR A 14 -4.28 -4.32 -13.18
N SER A 15 -4.54 -5.25 -12.26
CA SER A 15 -3.73 -5.42 -11.06
C SER A 15 -3.38 -6.88 -10.84
N LEU A 16 -2.19 -7.10 -10.29
CA LEU A 16 -1.70 -8.38 -9.84
C LEU A 16 -1.17 -8.22 -8.41
N SER A 17 -1.60 -9.10 -7.52
CA SER A 17 -1.21 -9.09 -6.11
C SER A 17 -0.74 -10.48 -5.71
N TYR A 18 0.38 -10.54 -5.01
CA TYR A 18 0.88 -11.75 -4.39
C TYR A 18 1.26 -11.45 -2.94
N SER A 19 0.87 -12.32 -2.03
CA SER A 19 1.21 -12.22 -0.61
C SER A 19 1.54 -13.60 -0.06
N THR A 20 2.54 -13.65 0.81
CA THR A 20 2.92 -14.86 1.54
C THR A 20 3.20 -14.52 2.99
N VAL A 21 3.00 -15.52 3.87
CA VAL A 21 3.28 -15.42 5.29
C VAL A 21 4.29 -16.50 5.65
N TRP A 22 5.40 -16.08 6.24
CA TRP A 22 6.43 -16.98 6.73
C TRP A 22 6.79 -16.64 8.17
N ARG A 23 6.54 -17.59 9.08
CA ARG A 23 6.79 -17.41 10.53
C ARG A 23 6.13 -16.14 11.09
N GLY A 24 4.92 -15.83 10.64
CA GLY A 24 4.18 -14.63 11.03
C GLY A 24 4.61 -13.34 10.32
N ILE A 25 5.75 -13.33 9.62
CA ILE A 25 6.17 -12.22 8.77
C ILE A 25 5.35 -12.25 7.48
N THR A 26 4.67 -11.15 7.18
CA THR A 26 3.90 -11.00 5.95
C THR A 26 4.73 -10.25 4.91
N PHE A 27 4.83 -10.81 3.72
CA PHE A 27 5.40 -10.14 2.55
C PHE A 27 4.34 -10.03 1.46
N SER A 28 4.21 -8.85 0.86
CA SER A 28 3.27 -8.62 -0.23
C SER A 28 3.88 -7.76 -1.33
N ILE A 29 3.53 -8.09 -2.56
CA ILE A 29 3.87 -7.35 -3.76
C ILE A 29 2.60 -7.11 -4.57
N ASN A 30 2.41 -5.86 -4.99
CA ASN A 30 1.24 -5.40 -5.71
C ASN A 30 1.71 -4.62 -6.92
N TRP A 31 1.27 -5.04 -8.09
CA TRP A 31 1.47 -4.32 -9.33
C TRP A 31 0.12 -3.88 -9.87
N ALA A 32 0.03 -2.64 -10.33
CA ALA A 32 -1.15 -2.10 -10.99
C ALA A 32 -0.75 -1.27 -12.20
N LYS A 33 -1.53 -1.40 -13.26
CA LYS A 33 -1.48 -0.53 -14.44
C LYS A 33 -2.83 0.14 -14.58
N ASN A 34 -2.81 1.46 -14.66
CA ASN A 34 -3.99 2.30 -14.86
C ASN A 34 -3.78 3.10 -16.15
N ASP A 35 -4.61 2.81 -17.15
CA ASP A 35 -4.68 3.57 -18.39
C ASP A 35 -5.88 4.53 -18.29
N LEU A 36 -5.60 5.82 -18.42
CA LEU A 36 -6.60 6.88 -18.46
C LEU A 36 -6.58 7.52 -19.84
N LEU A 37 -7.71 7.52 -20.54
CA LEU A 37 -7.85 8.28 -21.77
C LEU A 37 -8.14 9.75 -21.44
N THR A 38 -7.17 10.63 -21.69
CA THR A 38 -7.31 12.08 -21.47
C THR A 38 -7.03 12.81 -22.78
N SER A 39 -7.99 13.63 -23.24
CA SER A 39 -7.81 14.49 -24.43
C SER A 39 -7.22 13.77 -25.64
N HIS A 40 -7.80 12.63 -26.03
CA HIS A 40 -7.37 11.78 -27.16
C HIS A 40 -6.00 11.10 -27.02
N LYS A 41 -5.36 11.16 -25.84
CA LYS A 41 -4.10 10.44 -25.54
C LYS A 41 -4.30 9.48 -24.37
N TRP A 42 -3.70 8.30 -24.47
CA TRP A 42 -3.61 7.38 -23.35
C TRP A 42 -2.50 7.82 -22.41
N LYS A 43 -2.88 8.13 -21.18
CA LYS A 43 -1.97 8.33 -20.06
C LYS A 43 -1.88 7.02 -19.29
N VAL A 44 -0.69 6.45 -19.20
CA VAL A 44 -0.46 5.15 -18.57
C VAL A 44 0.33 5.36 -17.29
N ASP A 45 -0.30 5.07 -16.14
CA ASP A 45 0.40 4.98 -14.87
C ASP A 45 0.63 3.51 -14.50
N ARG A 46 1.83 3.21 -14.00
CA ARG A 46 2.21 1.89 -13.51
C ARG A 46 2.69 2.07 -12.09
N LYS A 47 2.09 1.34 -11.16
CA LYS A 47 2.47 1.35 -9.75
C LYS A 47 2.92 -0.05 -9.33
N LEU A 48 4.12 -0.13 -8.77
CA LEU A 48 4.61 -1.30 -8.05
C LEU A 48 4.68 -0.94 -6.58
N SER A 49 4.14 -1.79 -5.70
CA SER A 49 4.19 -1.61 -4.25
C SER A 49 4.64 -2.91 -3.60
N VAL A 50 5.60 -2.82 -2.69
CA VAL A 50 6.11 -3.92 -1.88
C VAL A 50 5.87 -3.55 -0.43
N CYS A 51 5.36 -4.48 0.37
CA CYS A 51 5.19 -4.29 1.81
C CYS A 51 5.69 -5.53 2.54
N ILE A 52 6.45 -5.29 3.61
CA ILE A 52 6.83 -6.29 4.60
C ILE A 52 6.24 -5.88 5.94
N SER A 53 5.68 -6.82 6.68
CA SER A 53 5.18 -6.63 8.04
C SER A 53 5.72 -7.73 8.93
N VAL A 54 6.35 -7.33 10.03
CA VAL A 54 7.03 -8.21 10.99
C VAL A 54 6.33 -8.07 12.34
N PRO A 55 5.81 -9.17 12.91
CA PRO A 55 5.31 -9.14 14.28
C PRO A 55 6.50 -8.97 15.24
N LEU A 56 6.43 -7.97 16.11
CA LEU A 56 7.41 -7.68 17.17
C LEU A 56 7.02 -8.30 18.51
N SER A 57 5.73 -8.57 18.72
CA SER A 57 5.20 -9.27 19.89
C SER A 57 4.24 -10.36 19.42
N LEU A 58 4.48 -11.58 19.87
CA LEU A 58 3.65 -12.77 19.64
C LEU A 58 3.10 -13.22 20.99
N GLY A 59 2.15 -12.45 21.54
CA GLY A 59 1.40 -12.83 22.73
C GLY A 59 -0.09 -12.60 22.49
N ASP A 60 -0.94 -13.47 23.04
CA ASP A 60 -2.40 -13.43 22.84
C ASP A 60 -3.02 -12.10 23.27
N GLU A 61 -2.36 -11.35 24.14
CA GLU A 61 -2.87 -10.11 24.71
C GLU A 61 -2.38 -8.84 24.00
N ASN A 62 -1.23 -8.85 23.30
CA ASN A 62 -0.71 -7.66 22.63
C ASN A 62 0.04 -8.04 21.35
N GLN A 63 -0.53 -7.69 20.20
CA GLN A 63 0.11 -7.87 18.90
C GLN A 63 0.70 -6.54 18.46
N ILE A 64 2.02 -6.52 18.21
CA ILE A 64 2.70 -5.33 17.69
C ILE A 64 3.34 -5.72 16.37
N TYR A 65 3.18 -4.88 15.36
CA TYR A 65 3.70 -5.07 14.01
C TYR A 65 4.56 -3.88 13.60
N ALA A 66 5.74 -4.14 13.08
CA ALA A 66 6.51 -3.18 12.32
C ALA A 66 6.32 -3.48 10.83
N SER A 67 5.86 -2.50 10.07
CA SER A 67 5.72 -2.61 8.62
C SER A 67 6.56 -1.58 7.88
N SER A 68 7.06 -1.99 6.72
CA SER A 68 7.72 -1.11 5.77
C SER A 68 7.09 -1.33 4.41
N GLN A 69 6.65 -0.24 3.79
CA GLN A 69 6.07 -0.23 2.46
C GLN A 69 6.90 0.68 1.56
N MET A 70 7.22 0.17 0.38
CA MET A 70 7.82 0.93 -0.71
C MET A 70 6.90 0.86 -1.91
N SER A 71 6.61 1.99 -2.54
CA SER A 71 5.91 2.01 -3.82
C SER A 71 6.58 2.95 -4.81
N ARG A 72 6.50 2.59 -6.08
CA ARG A 72 6.97 3.41 -7.20
C ARG A 72 5.87 3.50 -8.23
N SER A 73 5.50 4.73 -8.57
CA SER A 73 4.60 5.05 -9.68
C SER A 73 5.37 5.79 -10.77
N GLY A 74 5.05 5.50 -12.04
CA GLY A 74 5.64 6.21 -13.18
C GLY A 74 5.29 7.70 -13.19
N GLU A 75 4.11 8.06 -12.68
CA GLU A 75 3.59 9.43 -12.63
C GLU A 75 3.84 10.13 -11.30
N GLN A 76 3.75 9.41 -10.18
CA GLN A 76 3.81 9.99 -8.83
C GLN A 76 5.18 9.84 -8.17
N GLY A 77 6.14 9.21 -8.85
CA GLY A 77 7.49 9.00 -8.34
C GLY A 77 7.57 7.86 -7.31
N ASN A 78 8.60 7.93 -6.46
CA ASN A 78 8.82 6.95 -5.40
C ASN A 78 8.16 7.43 -4.10
N ASN A 79 7.56 6.51 -3.37
CA ASN A 79 7.02 6.74 -2.03
C ASN A 79 7.47 5.61 -1.10
N TYR A 80 8.08 5.99 0.01
CA TYR A 80 8.54 5.07 1.04
C TYR A 80 7.79 5.41 2.32
N GLN A 81 7.23 4.40 2.96
CA GLN A 81 6.51 4.52 4.21
C GLN A 81 7.00 3.46 5.17
N VAL A 82 7.22 3.85 6.42
CA VAL A 82 7.46 2.92 7.52
C VAL A 82 6.39 3.17 8.56
N SER A 83 5.81 2.10 9.08
CA SER A 83 4.79 2.19 10.12
C SER A 83 5.03 1.19 11.24
N LEU A 84 4.54 1.56 12.42
CA LEU A 84 4.44 0.71 13.58
C LEU A 84 2.96 0.68 13.99
N SER A 85 2.38 -0.49 14.03
CA SER A 85 1.00 -0.70 14.47
C SER A 85 0.93 -1.72 15.58
N GLY A 86 -0.19 -1.72 16.30
CA GLY A 86 -0.45 -2.76 17.27
C GLY A 86 -1.90 -2.78 17.72
N GLN A 87 -2.23 -3.86 18.40
CA GLN A 87 -3.52 -4.06 19.05
C GLN A 87 -3.25 -4.38 20.52
N ASN A 88 -3.94 -3.67 21.42
CA ASN A 88 -3.91 -4.02 22.84
C ASN A 88 -4.97 -5.09 23.19
N SER A 89 -4.84 -5.70 24.36
CA SER A 89 -5.76 -6.73 24.89
C SER A 89 -7.23 -6.28 24.97
N GLY A 90 -7.48 -4.97 25.07
CA GLY A 90 -8.81 -4.36 25.03
C GLY A 90 -9.37 -4.15 23.61
N GLY A 91 -8.69 -4.64 22.56
CA GLY A 91 -9.10 -4.53 21.17
C GLY A 91 -8.82 -3.17 20.53
N VAL A 92 -8.09 -2.27 21.21
CA VAL A 92 -7.73 -0.95 20.67
C VAL A 92 -6.58 -1.10 19.68
N TRP A 93 -6.83 -0.70 18.44
CA TRP A 93 -5.83 -0.62 17.38
C TRP A 93 -5.17 0.75 17.35
N TRP A 94 -3.86 0.77 17.16
CA TRP A 94 -3.07 1.98 16.91
C TRP A 94 -2.14 1.75 15.72
N ASP A 95 -1.87 2.81 14.97
CA ASP A 95 -0.94 2.81 13.84
C ASP A 95 -0.24 4.17 13.79
N VAL A 96 1.07 4.15 13.64
CA VAL A 96 1.91 5.33 13.46
C VAL A 96 2.74 5.11 12.20
N ALA A 97 2.50 5.93 11.18
CA ALA A 97 3.20 5.85 9.90
C ALA A 97 3.97 7.15 9.61
N THR A 98 5.16 7.01 9.04
CA THR A 98 5.97 8.12 8.53
C THR A 98 6.34 7.86 7.08
N ASN A 99 6.35 8.93 6.28
CA ASN A 99 6.83 8.87 4.90
C ASN A 99 8.29 9.34 4.87
N ILE A 100 9.12 8.58 4.16
CA ILE A 100 10.53 8.90 3.98
C ILE A 100 10.69 9.51 2.58
N THR A 101 11.12 10.77 2.53
CA THR A 101 11.49 11.51 1.32
C THR A 101 12.94 11.29 0.96
#